data_AF-A0A6G4XA00-F1
#
_entry.id   AF-A0A6G4XA00-F1
#
_cell.length_a   1.000
_cell.length_b   1.000
_cell.length_c   1.000
_cell.angle_alpha   90.00
_cell.angle_beta   90.00
_cell.angle_gamma   90.00
#
_symmetry.space_group_name_H-M   'P 1'
#
loop_
_entity.id
_entity.type
_entity.pdbx_description
1 polymer ?
#
loop_
_entity_poly.entity_id
_entity_poly.type
_entity_poly.pdbx_seq_one_letter_code
_entity_poly.pdbx_strand_id
1 'polypeptide(L)'
;MVLGIAILVFPGSMDLSVVPGPWSWFFRGLYLAEAVSFGVGLVFLGAGRLVMPRRNVRPALFTAAHLSVAWLLASWWPQDNLYRLAAKDDWPQQTLLVYVFNIPLMIAAVVVVLYLAALREAEHARDPD
;
A
#
# COMPACT_ATOMS: atom_id res chain seq x y z
N MET A 1 -3.24 -11.99 13.82
CA MET A 1 -4.60 -11.57 13.41
C MET A 1 -4.72 -11.42 11.90
N VAL A 2 -4.00 -10.49 11.24
CA VAL A 2 -4.07 -10.27 9.77
C VAL A 2 -3.67 -11.51 8.94
N LEU A 3 -2.61 -12.24 9.33
CA LEU A 3 -2.26 -13.51 8.70
C LEU A 3 -3.38 -14.57 8.80
N GLY A 4 -4.12 -14.60 9.91
CA GLY A 4 -5.27 -15.51 10.05
C GLY A 4 -6.44 -15.12 9.14
N ILE A 5 -6.65 -13.83 8.93
CA ILE A 5 -7.67 -13.30 8.01
C ILE A 5 -7.32 -13.64 6.56
N ALA A 6 -6.03 -13.65 6.19
CA ALA A 6 -5.59 -14.03 4.84
C ALA A 6 -6.06 -15.44 4.45
N ILE A 7 -6.04 -16.39 5.38
CA ILE A 7 -6.50 -17.77 5.13
C ILE A 7 -7.99 -17.80 4.79
N LEU A 8 -8.79 -16.93 5.41
CA LEU A 8 -10.24 -16.84 5.17
C LEU A 8 -10.56 -16.10 3.87
N VAL A 9 -9.84 -15.02 3.57
CA VAL A 9 -10.11 -14.13 2.43
C VAL A 9 -9.45 -14.64 1.14
N PHE A 10 -8.29 -15.28 1.24
CA PHE A 10 -7.45 -15.75 0.14
C PHE A 10 -6.98 -17.19 0.41
N PRO A 11 -7.88 -18.18 0.34
CA PRO A 11 -7.55 -19.56 0.72
C PRO A 11 -6.44 -20.13 -0.17
N GLY A 12 -5.36 -20.61 0.45
CA GLY A 12 -4.20 -21.21 -0.23
C GLY A 12 -3.15 -20.23 -0.74
N SER A 13 -3.37 -18.91 -0.68
CA SER A 13 -2.42 -17.90 -1.18
C SER A 13 -1.09 -17.89 -0.44
N MET A 14 -1.07 -18.37 0.80
CA MET A 14 0.12 -18.44 1.65
C MET A 14 0.69 -19.86 1.78
N ASP A 15 0.23 -20.80 0.96
CA ASP A 15 0.80 -22.15 0.99
C ASP A 15 2.24 -22.13 0.43
N LEU A 16 3.16 -22.56 1.28
CA LEU A 16 4.59 -22.66 0.99
C LEU A 16 5.07 -24.12 1.05
N SER A 17 4.16 -25.10 1.11
CA SER A 17 4.47 -26.53 1.21
C SER A 17 5.36 -27.02 0.07
N VAL A 18 5.21 -26.42 -1.11
CA VAL A 18 5.98 -26.73 -2.32
C VAL A 18 7.25 -25.89 -2.47
N VAL A 19 7.48 -24.90 -1.60
CA VAL A 19 8.63 -24.00 -1.69
C VAL A 19 9.78 -24.53 -0.83
N PRO A 20 10.92 -24.95 -1.44
CA PRO A 20 12.03 -25.51 -0.68
C PRO A 20 12.69 -24.47 0.22
N GLY A 21 13.29 -24.94 1.32
CA GLY A 21 14.20 -24.12 2.13
C GLY A 21 15.47 -23.78 1.33
N PRO A 22 16.06 -22.58 1.50
CA PRO A 22 15.70 -21.54 2.46
C PRO A 22 14.64 -20.54 1.95
N TRP A 23 14.22 -20.64 0.69
CA TRP A 23 13.36 -19.65 0.02
C TRP A 23 12.03 -19.43 0.74
N SER A 24 11.43 -20.49 1.28
CA SER A 24 10.19 -20.39 2.07
C SER A 24 10.31 -19.47 3.29
N TRP A 25 11.51 -19.27 3.86
CA TRP A 25 11.73 -18.30 4.94
C TRP A 25 11.62 -16.85 4.47
N PHE A 26 12.13 -16.55 3.28
CA PHE A 26 12.03 -15.21 2.70
C PHE A 26 10.56 -14.86 2.38
N PHE A 27 9.79 -15.82 1.84
CA PHE A 27 8.35 -15.62 1.62
C PHE A 27 7.60 -15.40 2.95
N ARG A 28 7.90 -16.16 4.00
CA ARG A 28 7.31 -15.92 5.33
C ARG A 28 7.63 -14.51 5.86
N GLY A 29 8.88 -14.05 5.66
CA GLY A 29 9.29 -12.69 6.00
C GLY A 29 8.51 -11.63 5.23
N LEU A 30 8.31 -11.84 3.93
CA LEU A 30 7.47 -10.98 3.08
C LEU A 30 6.03 -10.95 3.59
N TYR A 31 5.42 -12.10 3.90
CA TYR A 31 4.03 -12.16 4.37
C TYR A 31 3.84 -11.40 5.70
N LEU A 32 4.85 -11.44 6.58
CA LEU A 32 4.85 -10.65 7.80
C LEU A 32 4.92 -9.15 7.48
N ALA A 33 5.80 -8.74 6.57
CA ALA A 33 5.92 -7.35 6.16
C ALA A 33 4.62 -6.83 5.53
N GLU A 34 3.98 -7.61 4.66
CA GLU A 34 2.65 -7.30 4.08
C GLU A 34 1.59 -7.13 5.16
N ALA A 35 1.52 -8.06 6.12
CA ALA A 35 0.53 -8.01 7.20
C ALA A 35 0.73 -6.81 8.13
N VAL A 36 1.98 -6.47 8.46
CA VAL A 36 2.32 -5.28 9.26
C VAL A 36 1.99 -4.02 8.48
N SER A 37 2.43 -3.91 7.23
CA SER A 37 2.17 -2.76 6.38
C SER A 37 0.67 -2.53 6.20
N PHE A 38 -0.11 -3.59 5.98
CA PHE A 38 -1.57 -3.52 5.93
C PHE A 38 -2.18 -3.00 7.24
N GLY A 39 -1.75 -3.54 8.39
CA GLY A 39 -2.20 -3.07 9.69
C GLY A 39 -1.90 -1.58 9.91
N VAL A 40 -0.68 -1.14 9.60
CA VAL A 40 -0.28 0.27 9.66
C VAL A 40 -1.10 1.12 8.69
N GLY A 41 -1.34 0.64 7.47
CA GLY A 41 -2.18 1.30 6.48
C GLY A 41 -3.61 1.53 6.95
N LEU A 42 -4.23 0.55 7.62
CA LEU A 42 -5.57 0.69 8.21
C LEU A 42 -5.60 1.69 9.37
N VAL A 43 -4.62 1.62 10.27
CA VAL A 43 -4.48 2.59 11.38
C VAL A 43 -4.29 3.99 10.82
N PHE A 44 -3.42 4.15 9.81
CA PHE A 44 -3.20 5.41 9.14
C PHE A 44 -4.46 5.88 8.42
N LEU A 45 -5.23 5.02 7.76
CA LEU A 45 -6.47 5.41 7.09
C LEU A 45 -7.47 6.05 8.08
N GLY A 46 -7.59 5.50 9.30
CA GLY A 46 -8.49 6.02 10.33
C GLY A 46 -7.96 7.25 11.08
N ALA A 47 -6.68 7.25 11.46
CA ALA A 47 -6.11 8.26 12.38
C ALA A 47 -5.00 9.13 11.76
N GLY A 48 -4.47 8.77 10.59
CA GLY A 48 -3.33 9.45 9.94
C GLY A 48 -3.58 10.92 9.63
N ARG A 49 -4.84 11.31 9.42
CA ARG A 49 -5.23 12.71 9.26
C ARG A 49 -4.85 13.58 10.47
N LEU A 50 -4.74 13.02 11.67
CA LEU A 50 -4.40 13.79 12.88
C LEU A 50 -2.92 14.17 12.93
N VAL A 51 -2.06 13.37 12.30
CA VAL A 51 -0.60 13.56 12.34
C VAL A 51 -0.05 14.20 11.06
N MET A 52 -0.83 14.28 9.98
CA MET A 52 -0.42 14.93 8.74
C MET A 52 -0.43 16.46 8.84
N PRO A 53 0.65 17.16 8.42
CA PRO A 53 0.68 18.61 8.35
C PRO A 53 -0.39 19.18 7.39
N ARG A 54 -1.14 20.19 7.85
CA ARG A 54 -2.21 20.83 7.05
C ARG A 54 -1.86 22.22 6.50
N ARG A 55 -0.62 22.69 6.71
CA ARG A 55 -0.19 24.08 6.49
C ARG A 55 -0.56 24.60 5.09
N ASN A 56 -1.65 25.37 5.01
CA ASN A 56 -2.19 25.98 3.79
C ASN A 56 -2.29 25.07 2.55
N VAL A 57 -2.39 23.75 2.75
CA VAL A 57 -2.52 22.79 1.65
C VAL A 57 -3.98 22.72 1.24
N ARG A 58 -4.25 22.67 -0.07
CA ARG A 58 -5.59 22.49 -0.63
C ARG A 58 -6.27 21.25 -0.01
N PRO A 59 -7.52 21.34 0.50
CA PRO A 59 -8.19 20.23 1.18
C PRO A 59 -8.28 18.93 0.35
N ALA A 60 -8.43 19.07 -0.97
CA ALA A 60 -8.45 17.95 -1.91
C ALA A 60 -7.09 17.24 -1.98
N LEU A 61 -5.98 17.99 -2.07
CA LEU A 61 -4.63 17.42 -2.09
C LEU A 61 -4.27 16.76 -0.76
N PHE A 62 -4.63 17.38 0.37
CA PHE A 62 -4.48 16.77 1.69
C PHE A 62 -5.21 15.42 1.79
N THR A 63 -6.45 15.37 1.30
CA THR A 63 -7.25 14.15 1.28
C THR A 63 -6.68 13.10 0.35
N ALA A 64 -6.27 13.51 -0.85
CA ALA A 64 -5.64 12.62 -1.81
C ALA A 64 -4.34 12.03 -1.24
N ALA A 65 -3.50 12.83 -0.58
CA ALA A 65 -2.26 12.37 0.06
C ALA A 65 -2.54 11.39 1.20
N HIS A 66 -3.54 11.67 2.03
CA HIS A 66 -3.97 10.76 3.10
C HIS A 66 -4.36 9.37 2.56
N LEU A 67 -5.23 9.35 1.55
CA LEU A 67 -5.66 8.11 0.90
C LEU A 67 -4.51 7.43 0.15
N SER A 68 -3.60 8.20 -0.43
CA SER A 68 -2.43 7.69 -1.16
C SER A 68 -1.48 6.96 -0.22
N VAL A 69 -1.15 7.54 0.93
CA VAL A 69 -0.28 6.87 1.93
C VAL A 69 -0.95 5.61 2.48
N ALA A 70 -2.25 5.67 2.79
CA ALA A 70 -3.00 4.49 3.24
C ALA A 70 -2.98 3.37 2.17
N TRP A 71 -3.20 3.73 0.90
CA TRP A 71 -3.15 2.78 -0.21
C TRP A 71 -1.76 2.18 -0.40
N LEU A 72 -0.70 3.01 -0.44
CA LEU A 72 0.69 2.57 -0.57
C LEU A 72 1.12 1.58 0.52
N LEU A 73 0.53 1.67 1.72
CA LEU A 73 0.79 0.74 2.82
C LEU A 73 -0.07 -0.52 2.75
N ALA A 74 -1.36 -0.37 2.42
CA ALA A 74 -2.33 -1.46 2.52
C ALA A 74 -2.42 -2.34 1.27
N SER A 75 -2.17 -1.80 0.07
CA SER A 75 -2.50 -2.47 -1.19
C SER A 75 -1.66 -3.71 -1.49
N TRP A 76 -0.45 -3.80 -0.93
CA TRP A 76 0.43 -4.96 -1.12
C TRP A 76 -0.21 -6.26 -0.64
N TRP A 77 -0.89 -6.23 0.51
CA TRP A 77 -1.48 -7.45 1.07
C TRP A 77 -2.56 -8.08 0.16
N PRO A 78 -3.62 -7.37 -0.29
CA PRO A 78 -4.57 -7.97 -1.22
C PRO A 78 -3.97 -8.22 -2.61
N GLN A 79 -3.08 -7.35 -3.09
CA GLN A 79 -2.41 -7.53 -4.39
C GLN A 79 -1.67 -8.86 -4.46
N ASP A 80 -0.73 -9.07 -3.53
CA ASP A 80 0.14 -10.23 -3.55
C ASP A 80 -0.62 -11.54 -3.32
N ASN A 81 -1.61 -11.54 -2.43
CA ASN A 81 -2.45 -12.71 -2.23
C ASN A 81 -3.27 -13.06 -3.48
N LEU A 82 -3.84 -12.07 -4.17
CA LEU A 82 -4.54 -12.30 -5.44
C LEU A 82 -3.60 -12.80 -6.54
N TYR A 83 -2.37 -12.27 -6.62
CA TYR A 83 -1.35 -12.74 -7.55
C TYR A 83 -0.95 -14.20 -7.33
N ARG A 84 -0.85 -14.62 -6.06
CA ARG A 84 -0.51 -16.00 -5.70
C ARG A 84 -1.62 -16.98 -6.07
N LEU A 85 -2.87 -16.52 -6.08
CA LEU A 85 -4.04 -17.31 -6.48
C LEU A 85 -4.30 -17.31 -7.99
N ALA A 86 -3.82 -16.30 -8.72
CA ALA A 86 -3.98 -16.23 -10.16
C ALA A 86 -3.19 -17.34 -10.85
N ALA A 87 -3.83 -18.02 -11.82
CA ALA A 87 -3.14 -18.98 -12.65
C ALA A 87 -2.02 -18.28 -13.45
N LYS A 88 -0.90 -18.98 -13.65
CA LYS A 88 0.32 -18.38 -14.23
C LYS A 88 0.18 -18.04 -15.71
N ASP A 89 -0.77 -18.68 -16.38
CA ASP A 89 -1.11 -18.54 -17.78
C ASP A 89 -2.42 -17.77 -18.02
N ASP A 90 -3.12 -17.34 -16.97
CA ASP A 90 -4.30 -16.46 -17.09
C ASP A 90 -3.87 -15.00 -17.32
N TRP A 91 -3.47 -14.71 -18.55
CA TRP A 91 -3.03 -13.37 -18.94
C TRP A 91 -4.06 -12.25 -18.69
N PRO A 92 -5.37 -12.45 -18.94
CA PRO A 92 -6.37 -11.45 -18.57
C PRO A 92 -6.36 -11.10 -17.08
N GLN A 93 -6.35 -12.10 -16.19
CA GLN A 93 -6.33 -11.87 -14.74
C GLN A 93 -5.01 -11.21 -14.31
N GLN A 94 -3.87 -11.70 -14.80
CA GLN A 94 -2.55 -11.12 -14.51
C GLN A 94 -2.48 -9.64 -14.95
N THR A 95 -3.05 -9.33 -16.12
CA THR A 95 -3.14 -7.95 -16.65
C THR A 95 -4.02 -7.08 -15.77
N LEU A 96 -5.19 -7.57 -15.38
CA LEU A 96 -6.07 -6.82 -14.49
C LEU A 96 -5.38 -6.49 -13.16
N LEU A 97 -4.70 -7.47 -12.56
CA LEU A 97 -3.97 -7.27 -11.31
C LEU A 97 -2.84 -6.25 -11.46
N VAL A 98 -2.06 -6.28 -12.56
CA VAL A 98 -0.94 -5.31 -12.69
C VAL A 98 -1.48 -3.89 -12.83
N TYR A 99 -2.58 -3.69 -13.56
CA TYR A 99 -3.13 -2.36 -13.79
C TYR A 99 -3.87 -1.82 -12.56
N VAL A 100 -4.70 -2.65 -11.91
CA VAL A 100 -5.53 -2.23 -10.78
C VAL A 100 -4.69 -1.87 -9.55
N PHE A 101 -3.53 -2.50 -9.36
CA PHE A 101 -2.68 -2.20 -8.21
C PHE A 101 -1.52 -1.26 -8.56
N ASN A 102 -0.75 -1.53 -9.61
CA ASN A 102 0.49 -0.78 -9.85
C ASN A 102 0.25 0.63 -10.37
N ILE A 103 -0.74 0.86 -11.24
CA ILE A 103 -1.02 2.22 -11.72
C ILE A 103 -1.48 3.12 -10.56
N PRO A 104 -2.41 2.70 -9.68
CA PRO A 104 -2.73 3.46 -8.48
C PRO A 104 -1.55 3.66 -7.53
N LEU A 105 -0.63 2.69 -7.38
CA LEU A 105 0.60 2.87 -6.59
C LEU A 105 1.46 4.01 -7.15
N MET A 106 1.67 4.05 -8.47
CA MET A 106 2.43 5.12 -9.14
C MET A 106 1.76 6.48 -8.95
N ILE A 107 0.44 6.55 -9.14
CA ILE A 107 -0.33 7.78 -8.94
C ILE A 107 -0.25 8.24 -7.48
N ALA A 108 -0.40 7.31 -6.53
CA ALA A 108 -0.30 7.60 -5.09
C ALA A 108 1.06 8.18 -4.72
N ALA A 109 2.14 7.63 -5.27
CA ALA A 109 3.49 8.18 -5.08
C ALA A 109 3.61 9.62 -5.61
N VAL A 110 3.09 9.89 -6.81
CA VAL A 110 3.06 11.25 -7.38
C VAL A 110 2.26 12.21 -6.49
N VAL A 111 1.09 11.79 -6.00
CA VAL A 111 0.28 12.61 -5.09
C VAL A 111 1.03 12.96 -3.80
N VAL A 112 1.79 12.00 -3.23
CA VAL A 112 2.62 12.25 -2.05
C VAL A 112 3.70 13.30 -2.36
N VAL A 113 4.38 13.20 -3.50
CA VAL A 113 5.38 14.20 -3.93
C VAL A 113 4.76 15.59 -4.06
N LEU A 114 3.59 15.70 -4.70
CA LEU A 114 2.87 16.97 -4.85
C LEU A 114 2.46 17.56 -3.50
N TYR A 115 2.02 16.71 -2.56
CA TYR A 115 1.68 17.14 -1.21
C TYR A 115 2.90 17.66 -0.44
N LEU A 116 4.06 16.99 -0.54
CA LEU A 116 5.30 17.46 0.09
C LEU A 116 5.80 18.77 -0.52
N ALA A 117 5.69 18.94 -1.85
CA ALA A 117 6.01 20.19 -2.52
C ALA A 117 5.12 21.33 -2.02
N ALA A 118 3.80 21.11 -1.93
CA ALA A 118 2.86 22.11 -1.42
C ALA A 118 3.14 22.49 0.05
N LEU A 119 3.57 21.54 0.88
CA LEU A 119 3.99 21.82 2.25
C LEU A 119 5.22 22.72 2.31
N ARG A 120 6.21 22.48 1.43
CA ARG A 120 7.43 23.28 1.35
C ARG A 120 7.14 24.71 0.88
N GLU A 121 6.30 24.87 -0.12
CA GLU A 121 5.87 26.20 -0.60
C GLU A 121 5.16 26.99 0.51
N ALA A 122 4.28 26.33 1.27
CA ALA A 122 3.59 26.96 2.39
C ALA A 122 4.53 27.33 3.56
N GLU A 123 5.65 26.62 3.71
CA GLU A 123 6.69 26.94 4.69
C GLU A 123 7.52 28.15 4.25
N HIS A 124 7.97 28.18 2.99
CA HIS A 124 8.73 29.30 2.45
C HIS A 124 7.90 30.60 2.41
N ALA A 125 6.61 30.52 2.08
CA ALA A 125 5.73 31.69 2.12
C ALA A 125 5.54 32.26 3.55
N ARG A 126 5.83 31.48 4.59
CA ARG A 126 5.76 31.90 5.99
C ARG A 126 7.07 32.53 6.47
N ASP A 127 8.20 32.12 5.91
CA ASP A 127 9.54 32.61 6.24
C ASP A 127 10.31 32.93 4.94
N PRO A 128 9.97 34.05 4.28
CA PRO A 128 10.74 34.55 3.15
C PRO A 128 12.04 35.15 3.70
N ASP A 129 13.17 34.50 3.42
CA ASP A 129 14.52 35.00 3.76
C ASP A 129 14.70 36.49 3.42
#